data_AF-A0A7S3ATF4-F1
#
_entry.id   AF-A0A7S3ATF4-F1
#
_cell.length_a   1.000
_cell.length_b   1.000
_cell.length_c   1.000
_cell.angle_alpha   90.00
_cell.angle_beta   90.00
_cell.angle_gamma   90.00
#
_symmetry.space_group_name_H-M   'P 1'
#
loop_
_entity.id
_entity.type
_entity.pdbx_description
1 polymer ?
#
loop_
_entity_poly.entity_id
_entity_poly.type
_entity_poly.pdbx_seq_one_letter_code
_entity_poly.pdbx_strand_id
1 'polypeptide(L)'
;PARFDEADLDYYTDVFVNKLKRDPTDVELFDIGQSNSEHSRHWYFGGTIVVDGQPKPQTLFKMVKNTLKGSLCKDNSVIAFHDNSSSITGAPVRVLRPSTVGTACRFDEVDDTYHLILTAETHNFPCG
;
A
#
# COMPACT_ATOMS: atom_id res chain seq x y z
N PRO A 1 18.86 -9.42 7.00
CA PRO A 1 19.82 -9.09 5.93
C PRO A 1 19.11 -9.08 4.57
N ALA A 2 19.12 -7.94 3.88
CA ALA A 2 18.46 -7.77 2.58
C ALA A 2 18.85 -8.91 1.63
N ARG A 3 17.86 -9.65 1.12
CA ARG A 3 18.10 -10.65 0.07
C ARG A 3 18.04 -9.94 -1.27
N PHE A 4 19.17 -9.38 -1.67
CA PHE A 4 19.38 -8.99 -3.06
C PHE A 4 19.66 -10.25 -3.88
N ASP A 5 19.01 -10.36 -5.04
CA ASP A 5 19.45 -11.30 -6.05
C ASP A 5 20.58 -10.69 -6.90
N GLU A 6 21.12 -11.48 -7.82
CA GLU A 6 22.24 -11.05 -8.67
C GLU A 6 21.86 -9.85 -9.55
N ALA A 7 20.61 -9.79 -10.03
CA ALA A 7 20.13 -8.68 -10.84
C ALA A 7 19.96 -7.39 -10.02
N ASP A 8 19.51 -7.50 -8.76
CA ASP A 8 19.47 -6.38 -7.83
C ASP A 8 20.89 -5.83 -7.58
N LEU A 9 21.86 -6.71 -7.32
CA LEU A 9 23.24 -6.32 -7.08
C LEU A 9 23.84 -5.60 -8.29
N ASP A 10 23.63 -6.13 -9.49
CA ASP A 10 24.09 -5.50 -10.73
C ASP A 10 23.44 -4.13 -10.94
N TYR A 11 22.13 -4.02 -10.72
CA TYR A 11 21.40 -2.76 -10.87
C TYR A 11 21.88 -1.69 -9.89
N TYR A 12 22.00 -2.04 -8.60
CA TYR A 12 22.44 -1.07 -7.60
C TYR A 12 23.92 -0.71 -7.76
N THR A 13 24.76 -1.67 -8.17
CA THR A 13 26.17 -1.38 -8.50
C THR A 13 26.26 -0.38 -9.65
N ASP A 14 25.48 -0.55 -10.73
CA ASP A 14 25.42 0.42 -11.83
C ASP A 14 24.96 1.81 -11.36
N VAL A 15 23.94 1.88 -10.51
CA VAL A 15 23.44 3.14 -9.97
C VAL A 15 24.53 3.89 -9.20
N PHE A 16 25.24 3.22 -8.29
CA PHE A 16 26.26 3.87 -7.47
C PHE A 16 27.54 4.18 -8.24
N VAL A 17 28.05 3.23 -9.03
CA VAL A 17 29.30 3.37 -9.76
C VAL A 17 29.16 4.31 -10.96
N ASN A 18 28.15 4.08 -11.82
CA ASN A 18 28.06 4.75 -13.12
C ASN A 18 27.20 6.01 -13.10
N LYS A 19 26.10 6.03 -12.32
CA LYS A 19 25.16 7.17 -12.31
C LYS A 19 25.50 8.19 -11.22
N LEU A 20 25.65 7.74 -9.98
CA LEU A 20 25.92 8.61 -8.83
C LEU A 20 27.41 8.89 -8.63
N LYS A 21 28.28 8.01 -9.15
CA LYS A 21 29.75 8.11 -9.09
C LYS A 21 30.27 8.27 -7.66
N ARG A 22 29.67 7.53 -6.74
CA ARG A 22 30.08 7.47 -5.33
C ARG A 22 29.66 6.15 -4.71
N ASP A 23 30.33 5.78 -3.63
CA ASP A 23 29.91 4.64 -2.83
C ASP A 23 28.56 4.92 -2.14
N PRO A 24 27.74 3.88 -1.92
CA PRO A 24 26.52 3.98 -1.14
C PRO A 24 26.85 4.20 0.34
N THR A 25 25.99 4.94 1.04
CA THR A 25 26.05 5.00 2.51
C THR A 25 25.38 3.77 3.12
N ASP A 26 25.69 3.49 4.39
CA ASP A 26 25.02 2.45 5.17
C ASP A 26 23.50 2.68 5.27
N VAL A 27 23.07 3.93 5.43
CA VAL A 27 21.65 4.33 5.45
C VAL A 27 20.98 3.99 4.12
N GLU A 28 21.62 4.29 2.99
CA GLU A 28 21.07 3.98 1.66
C GLU A 28 20.96 2.48 1.42
N LEU A 29 21.98 1.72 1.79
CA LEU A 29 21.94 0.25 1.68
C LEU A 29 20.84 -0.36 2.55
N PHE A 30 20.66 0.17 3.77
CA PHE A 30 19.63 -0.30 4.67
C PHE A 30 18.23 0.00 4.13
N ASP A 31 18.00 1.23 3.66
CA ASP A 31 16.73 1.63 3.06
C ASP A 31 16.38 0.80 1.83
N ILE A 32 17.33 0.62 0.89
CA ILE A 32 17.15 -0.23 -0.28
C ILE A 32 16.75 -1.65 0.15
N GLY A 33 17.42 -2.18 1.18
CA GLY A 33 17.14 -3.50 1.71
C GLY A 33 15.74 -3.66 2.32
N GLN A 34 15.24 -2.64 3.02
CA GLN A 34 13.89 -2.65 3.59
C GLN A 34 12.82 -2.45 2.52
N SER A 35 13.04 -1.49 1.62
CA SER A 35 12.10 -1.09 0.57
C SER A 35 11.90 -2.19 -0.49
N ASN A 36 12.92 -3.02 -0.75
CA ASN A 36 12.81 -4.14 -1.70
C ASN A 36 12.45 -5.48 -1.05
N SER A 37 12.30 -5.53 0.26
CA SER A 37 11.87 -6.76 0.93
C SER A 37 10.50 -7.20 0.41
N GLU A 38 10.23 -8.51 0.47
CA GLU A 38 8.93 -9.06 0.05
C GLU A 38 7.77 -8.43 0.80
N HIS A 39 7.98 -8.11 2.09
CA HIS A 39 6.95 -7.51 2.93
C HIS A 39 6.55 -6.12 2.43
N SER A 40 7.51 -5.33 1.94
CA SER A 40 7.26 -3.97 1.44
C SER A 40 6.77 -3.94 0.00
N ARG A 41 7.29 -4.84 -0.84
CA ARG A 41 7.13 -4.76 -2.30
C ARG A 41 6.15 -5.76 -2.88
N HIS A 42 5.76 -6.77 -2.08
CA HIS A 42 4.75 -7.77 -2.43
C HIS A 42 5.02 -8.47 -3.78
N TRP A 43 6.27 -8.90 -4.03
CA TRP A 43 6.66 -9.51 -5.29
C TRP A 43 5.85 -10.78 -5.59
N TYR A 44 5.50 -11.56 -4.56
CA TYR A 44 4.65 -12.74 -4.73
C TYR A 44 3.27 -12.40 -5.28
N PHE A 45 2.64 -11.32 -4.78
CA PHE A 45 1.33 -10.89 -5.26
C PHE A 45 1.39 -10.23 -6.65
N GLY A 46 2.51 -9.59 -6.97
CA GLY A 46 2.77 -8.95 -8.26
C GLY A 46 3.32 -9.87 -9.35
N GLY A 47 3.83 -11.05 -8.99
CA GLY A 47 4.52 -11.97 -9.89
C GLY A 47 3.60 -12.82 -10.77
N THR A 48 4.21 -13.41 -11.81
CA THR A 48 3.57 -14.44 -12.65
C THR A 48 3.48 -15.75 -11.88
N ILE A 49 2.29 -16.35 -11.84
CA ILE A 49 2.07 -17.63 -11.14
C ILE A 49 2.00 -18.75 -12.16
N VAL A 50 2.68 -19.86 -11.89
CA VAL A 50 2.60 -21.10 -12.66
C VAL A 50 2.06 -22.19 -11.75
N VAL A 51 0.98 -22.88 -12.17
CA VAL A 51 0.39 -24.00 -11.42
C VAL A 51 0.34 -25.20 -12.37
N ASP A 52 0.90 -26.34 -11.94
CA ASP A 52 1.01 -27.57 -12.73
C ASP A 52 1.65 -27.35 -14.12
N GLY A 53 2.70 -26.51 -14.15
CA GLY A 53 3.40 -26.13 -15.38
C GLY A 53 2.65 -25.14 -16.28
N GLN A 54 1.46 -24.68 -15.89
CA GLN A 54 0.66 -23.75 -16.68
C GLN A 54 0.70 -22.32 -16.10
N PRO A 55 1.19 -21.32 -16.85
CA PRO A 55 1.19 -19.93 -16.40
C PRO A 55 -0.24 -19.40 -16.32
N LYS A 56 -0.54 -18.67 -15.23
CA LYS A 56 -1.84 -18.03 -15.02
C LYS A 56 -1.87 -16.65 -15.70
N PRO A 57 -3.02 -16.26 -16.30
CA PRO A 57 -3.13 -15.02 -17.07
C PRO A 57 -3.15 -13.74 -16.19
N GLN A 58 -3.27 -13.89 -14.88
CA GLN A 58 -3.40 -12.78 -13.93
C GLN A 58 -2.53 -13.05 -12.71
N THR A 59 -1.96 -11.98 -12.16
CA THR A 59 -1.28 -11.97 -10.86
C THR A 59 -2.32 -11.98 -9.74
N LEU A 60 -1.94 -12.32 -8.51
CA LEU A 60 -2.86 -12.28 -7.37
C LEU A 60 -3.43 -10.87 -7.18
N PHE A 61 -2.59 -9.82 -7.26
CA PHE A 61 -3.08 -8.45 -7.17
C PHE A 61 -4.11 -8.13 -8.23
N LYS A 62 -3.92 -8.61 -9.47
CA LYS A 62 -4.88 -8.37 -10.55
C LYS A 62 -6.20 -9.09 -10.29
N MET A 63 -6.16 -10.30 -9.73
CA MET A 63 -7.37 -11.01 -9.31
C MET A 63 -8.14 -10.24 -8.23
N VAL A 64 -7.45 -9.74 -7.19
CA VAL A 64 -8.09 -8.92 -6.15
C VAL A 64 -8.63 -7.62 -6.72
N LYS A 65 -7.87 -6.87 -7.54
CA LYS A 65 -8.35 -5.63 -8.16
C LYS A 65 -9.56 -5.83 -9.09
N ASN A 66 -9.70 -7.01 -9.70
CA ASN A 66 -10.85 -7.30 -10.56
C ASN A 66 -12.17 -7.39 -9.80
N THR A 67 -12.16 -7.66 -8.49
CA THR A 67 -13.41 -7.71 -7.69
C THR A 67 -14.10 -6.34 -7.65
N LEU A 68 -13.34 -5.25 -7.76
CA LEU A 68 -13.85 -3.88 -7.84
C LEU A 68 -14.65 -3.58 -9.12
N LYS A 69 -14.49 -4.38 -10.17
CA LYS A 69 -15.20 -4.19 -11.44
C LYS A 69 -16.63 -4.73 -11.40
N GLY A 70 -16.99 -5.49 -10.36
CA GLY A 70 -18.35 -5.99 -10.18
C GLY A 70 -19.34 -4.86 -9.98
N SER A 71 -20.57 -5.05 -10.46
CA SER A 71 -21.66 -4.07 -10.35
C SER A 71 -21.95 -3.65 -8.90
N LEU A 72 -21.74 -4.56 -7.94
CA LEU A 72 -21.94 -4.28 -6.50
C LEU A 72 -20.86 -3.37 -5.90
N CYS A 73 -19.65 -3.34 -6.47
CA CYS A 73 -18.52 -2.60 -5.91
C CYS A 73 -18.28 -1.26 -6.61
N LYS A 74 -18.63 -1.16 -7.90
CA LYS A 74 -18.32 -0.01 -8.75
C LYS A 74 -18.89 1.32 -8.22
N ASP A 75 -20.08 1.29 -7.64
CA ASP A 75 -20.76 2.50 -7.16
C ASP A 75 -20.58 2.73 -5.66
N ASN A 76 -19.95 1.78 -4.95
CA ASN A 76 -19.76 1.82 -3.51
C ASN A 76 -18.30 2.08 -3.08
N SER A 77 -17.32 1.82 -3.94
CA SER A 77 -15.91 2.03 -3.61
C SER A 77 -15.51 3.50 -3.83
N VAL A 78 -15.10 4.20 -2.77
CA VAL A 78 -14.60 5.59 -2.85
C VAL A 78 -13.08 5.60 -3.01
N ILE A 79 -12.37 4.79 -2.23
CA ILE A 79 -10.91 4.62 -2.30
C ILE A 79 -10.58 3.13 -2.26
N ALA A 80 -9.77 2.66 -3.22
CA ALA A 80 -9.20 1.33 -3.20
C ALA A 80 -7.85 1.29 -3.93
N PHE A 81 -6.84 0.65 -3.32
CA PHE A 81 -5.48 0.48 -3.85
C PHE A 81 -4.70 1.78 -4.16
N HIS A 82 -5.10 2.91 -3.58
CA HIS A 82 -4.43 4.21 -3.73
C HIS A 82 -4.04 4.85 -2.39
N ASP A 83 -4.27 4.13 -1.29
CA ASP A 83 -3.94 4.54 0.08
C ASP A 83 -3.64 3.27 0.92
N ASN A 84 -3.14 3.45 2.14
CA ASN A 84 -2.93 2.38 3.13
C ASN A 84 -4.24 1.88 3.75
N SER A 85 -5.37 2.38 3.26
CA SER A 85 -6.69 1.97 3.66
C SER A 85 -7.64 1.96 2.46
N SER A 86 -8.83 1.42 2.68
CA SER A 86 -9.92 1.46 1.71
C SER A 86 -11.11 2.21 2.28
N SER A 87 -11.95 2.76 1.40
CA SER A 87 -13.14 3.50 1.82
C SER A 87 -14.33 3.16 0.92
N ILE A 88 -15.49 3.00 1.54
CA ILE A 88 -16.78 2.83 0.84
C ILE A 88 -17.72 4.01 1.08
N THR A 89 -18.69 4.16 0.18
CA THR A 89 -19.70 5.21 0.25
C THR A 89 -20.42 5.09 1.59
N GLY A 90 -20.53 6.22 2.28
CA GLY A 90 -21.17 6.31 3.57
C GLY A 90 -22.49 7.05 3.47
N ALA A 91 -22.87 7.72 4.54
CA ALA A 91 -24.15 8.42 4.61
C ALA A 91 -23.98 9.85 5.12
N PRO A 92 -24.95 10.73 4.82
CA PRO A 92 -25.11 11.99 5.53
C PRO A 92 -25.29 11.72 7.02
N VAL A 93 -24.54 12.43 7.84
CA VAL A 93 -24.56 12.34 9.29
C VAL A 93 -24.51 13.73 9.87
N ARG A 94 -25.13 13.89 11.04
CA ARG A 94 -25.00 15.11 11.83
C ARG A 94 -23.90 14.91 12.85
N VAL A 95 -22.85 15.73 12.77
CA VAL A 95 -21.63 15.60 13.56
C VAL A 95 -21.34 16.86 14.33
N LEU A 96 -20.67 16.73 15.48
CA LEU A 96 -20.16 17.85 16.25
C LEU A 96 -18.74 18.19 15.76
N ARG A 97 -18.53 19.42 15.30
CA ARG A 97 -17.22 19.92 14.86
C ARG A 97 -16.84 21.17 15.67
N PRO A 98 -15.58 21.32 16.11
CA PRO A 98 -15.15 22.55 16.76
C PRO A 98 -15.36 23.74 15.81
N SER A 99 -15.89 24.85 16.34
CA SER A 99 -16.17 26.05 15.54
C SER A 99 -14.89 26.73 15.03
N THR A 100 -13.74 26.45 15.66
CA THR A 100 -12.43 26.99 15.26
C THR A 100 -11.32 26.00 15.63
N VAL A 101 -10.36 25.79 14.72
CA VAL A 101 -9.22 24.90 14.98
C VAL A 101 -8.09 25.68 15.66
N GLY A 102 -7.46 25.08 16.68
CA GLY A 102 -6.26 25.62 17.32
C GLY A 102 -6.48 26.48 18.58
N THR A 103 -7.73 26.72 18.97
CA THR A 103 -8.09 27.42 20.22
C THR A 103 -9.27 26.75 20.91
N ALA A 104 -9.45 27.02 22.21
CA ALA A 104 -10.62 26.56 22.95
C ALA A 104 -11.89 27.23 22.36
N CYS A 105 -12.84 26.41 21.93
CA CYS A 105 -14.06 26.86 21.28
C CYS A 105 -15.23 25.91 21.57
N ARG A 106 -16.44 26.34 21.17
CA ARG A 106 -17.63 25.49 21.24
C ARG A 106 -17.67 24.51 20.06
N PHE A 107 -18.47 23.46 20.21
CA PHE A 107 -18.82 22.57 19.10
C PHE A 107 -20.13 23.02 18.47
N ASP A 108 -20.16 23.04 17.15
CA ASP A 108 -21.38 23.25 16.38
C ASP A 108 -21.81 21.93 15.73
N GLU A 109 -23.12 21.73 15.56
CA GLU A 109 -23.65 20.61 14.78
C GLU A 109 -23.59 20.94 13.29
N VAL A 110 -23.06 20.02 12.50
CA VAL A 110 -22.89 20.17 11.05
C VAL A 110 -23.39 18.90 10.36
N ASP A 111 -24.16 19.06 9.30
CA ASP A 111 -24.51 17.96 8.40
C ASP A 111 -23.39 17.77 7.38
N ASP A 112 -22.82 16.57 7.32
CA ASP A 112 -21.71 16.22 6.43
C ASP A 112 -21.83 14.75 5.99
N THR A 113 -21.14 14.35 4.92
CA THR A 113 -21.11 12.95 4.49
C THR A 113 -19.86 12.26 5.01
N TYR A 114 -20.03 11.23 5.83
CA TYR A 114 -18.90 10.47 6.39
C TYR A 114 -18.82 9.11 5.71
N HIS A 115 -17.72 8.88 5.00
CA HIS A 115 -17.41 7.60 4.37
C HIS A 115 -16.84 6.60 5.38
N LEU A 116 -17.01 5.31 5.12
CA LEU A 116 -16.54 4.25 6.00
C LEU A 116 -15.17 3.76 5.54
N ILE A 117 -14.18 3.81 6.44
CA ILE A 117 -12.81 3.40 6.17
C ILE A 117 -12.55 2.03 6.80
N LEU A 118 -11.86 1.15 6.07
CA LEU A 118 -11.46 -0.17 6.54
C LEU A 118 -10.00 -0.47 6.19
N THR A 119 -9.25 -0.90 7.21
CA THR A 119 -7.92 -1.51 7.07
C THR A 119 -7.83 -2.75 7.96
N ALA A 120 -6.97 -3.69 7.58
CA ALA A 120 -6.64 -4.87 8.35
C ALA A 120 -5.16 -5.20 8.14
N GLU A 121 -4.44 -5.37 9.25
CA GLU A 121 -3.00 -5.66 9.28
C GLU A 121 -2.72 -6.86 10.19
N THR A 122 -1.56 -7.49 10.03
CA THR A 122 -1.14 -8.64 10.83
C THR A 122 0.29 -8.47 11.34
N HIS A 123 0.55 -8.86 12.58
CA HIS A 123 1.89 -8.85 13.19
C HIS A 123 2.36 -10.27 13.58
N ASN A 124 2.36 -11.18 12.61
CA ASN A 124 2.60 -12.61 12.89
C ASN A 124 4.03 -12.91 13.38
N PHE A 125 5.06 -12.31 12.75
CA PHE A 125 6.46 -12.58 13.07
C PHE A 125 6.91 -12.08 14.46
N PRO A 126 6.62 -10.83 14.89
CA PRO A 126 7.03 -10.36 16.21
C PRO A 126 6.23 -10.96 17.38
N CYS A 127 5.09 -11.61 17.10
CA CYS A 127 4.24 -12.24 18.11
C CYS A 127 4.48 -13.74 18.29
N GLY A 128 5.33 -14.35 17.46
CA GLY A 128 5.68 -15.77 17.49
C GLY A 128 6.99 -16.08 18.20
#